data_AF-A0AAV4TSC6-F1
#
_entry.id   AF-A0AAV4TSC6-F1
#
_cell.length_a   1.000
_cell.length_b   1.000
_cell.length_c   1.000
_cell.angle_alpha   90.00
_cell.angle_beta   90.00
_cell.angle_gamma   90.00
#
_symmetry.space_group_name_H-M   'P 1'
#
loop_
_entity.id
_entity.type
_entity.pdbx_description
1 polymer ?
#
loop_
_entity_poly.entity_id
_entity_poly.type
_entity_poly.pdbx_seq_one_letter_code
_entity_poly.pdbx_strand_id
1 'polypeptide(L)'
;MRYYDLDPIYFVTSAELTWNAGLKFTKVELQLLSNVNDFICFESQMRGGICFLGKRCSKANNPYVEDYDKNKPHNYIVAFDANNLYGYVMSQPLAVGNFSWLTPEEVLDFNVFDYGKNSDVGFIVESKRTSTKNKRFSTRTGALNHHI
;
A
#
# COMPACT_ATOMS: atom_id res chain seq x y z
N MET A 1 0.91 20.29 19.85
CA MET A 1 2.27 20.08 20.40
C MET A 1 2.27 19.62 21.85
N ARG A 2 1.60 20.32 22.79
CA ARG A 2 1.44 19.83 24.18
C ARG A 2 0.91 18.40 24.31
N TYR A 3 0.14 17.92 23.33
CA TYR A 3 -0.36 16.54 23.31
C TYR A 3 0.74 15.49 23.07
N TYR A 4 1.77 15.81 22.28
CA TYR A 4 2.86 14.89 21.95
C TYR A 4 4.14 15.23 22.72
N ASP A 5 4.13 16.27 23.56
CA ASP A 5 5.31 16.82 24.25
C ASP A 5 6.51 17.01 23.32
N LEU A 6 6.26 17.53 22.12
CA LEU A 6 7.28 17.95 21.15
C LEU A 6 7.15 19.46 20.97
N ASP A 7 8.26 20.16 20.75
CA ASP A 7 8.29 21.60 20.47
C ASP A 7 8.69 21.83 19.00
N PRO A 8 7.90 22.58 18.18
CA PRO A 8 8.13 22.66 16.75
C PRO A 8 9.46 23.31 16.40
N ILE A 9 10.00 24.13 17.32
CA ILE A 9 11.24 24.88 17.07
C ILE A 9 12.45 23.97 16.84
N TYR A 10 12.37 22.71 17.28
CA TYR A 10 13.43 21.72 17.11
C TYR A 10 13.36 20.94 15.79
N PHE A 11 12.35 21.19 14.94
CA PHE A 11 12.16 20.46 13.70
C PHE A 11 12.27 21.39 12.49
N VAL A 12 12.98 20.94 11.45
CA VAL A 12 13.19 21.73 10.24
C VAL A 12 11.94 21.73 9.38
N THR A 13 11.19 20.63 9.38
CA THR A 13 9.98 20.47 8.57
C THR A 13 8.81 19.90 9.37
N SER A 14 7.59 20.18 8.90
CA SER A 14 6.38 19.58 9.46
C SER A 14 6.36 18.06 9.32
N ALA A 15 6.95 17.51 8.26
CA ALA A 15 7.05 16.06 8.04
C ALA A 15 7.95 15.38 9.08
N GLU A 16 9.07 16.01 9.42
CA GLU A 16 9.98 15.52 10.48
C GLU A 16 9.28 15.54 11.84
N LEU A 17 8.53 16.62 12.13
CA LEU A 17 7.74 16.72 13.34
C LEU A 17 6.65 15.63 13.41
N THR A 18 5.88 15.43 12.33
CA THR A 18 4.79 14.43 12.32
C THR A 18 5.34 13.01 12.42
N TRP A 19 6.47 12.72 11.77
CA TRP A 19 7.17 11.45 11.88
C TRP A 19 7.59 11.14 13.33
N ASN A 20 8.28 12.10 13.97
CA ASN A 20 8.71 11.95 15.36
C ASN A 20 7.52 11.86 16.34
N ALA A 21 6.46 12.63 16.11
CA ALA A 21 5.22 12.54 16.89
C ALA A 21 4.58 11.15 16.77
N GLY A 22 4.55 10.60 15.54
CA GLY A 22 4.04 9.26 15.27
C GLY A 22 4.81 8.18 16.03
N LEU A 23 6.14 8.16 15.89
CA LEU A 23 7.01 7.19 16.59
C LEU A 23 6.90 7.32 18.11
N LYS A 24 6.86 8.54 18.64
CA LYS A 24 6.71 8.78 20.09
C LYS A 24 5.36 8.30 20.62
N PHE A 25 4.30 8.45 19.82
CA PHE A 25 2.96 8.02 20.19
C PHE A 25 2.81 6.49 20.15
N THR A 26 3.28 5.84 19.09
CA THR A 26 3.16 4.38 18.91
C THR A 26 4.19 3.60 19.71
N LYS A 27 5.34 4.22 20.02
CA LYS A 27 6.50 3.58 20.67
C LYS A 27 7.06 2.39 19.88
N VAL A 28 6.80 2.37 18.58
CA VAL A 28 7.32 1.33 17.69
C VAL A 28 8.81 1.54 17.44
N GLU A 29 9.58 0.46 17.46
CA GLU A 29 10.98 0.46 17.05
C GLU A 29 11.07 -0.08 15.63
N LEU A 30 11.48 0.78 14.69
CA LEU A 30 11.66 0.39 13.30
C LEU A 30 13.05 -0.23 13.11
N GLN A 31 13.10 -1.40 12.46
CA GLN A 31 14.37 -2.01 12.10
C GLN A 31 15.07 -1.19 11.03
N LEU A 32 16.35 -0.86 11.27
CA LEU A 32 17.21 -0.26 10.26
C LEU A 32 17.62 -1.30 9.19
N LEU A 33 17.34 -1.00 7.93
CA LEU A 33 17.82 -1.79 6.79
C LEU A 33 19.34 -1.66 6.64
N SER A 34 20.08 -2.65 7.14
CA SER A 34 21.55 -2.64 7.10
C SER A 34 22.12 -3.24 5.81
N ASN A 35 21.33 -4.06 5.11
CA ASN A 35 21.73 -4.70 3.85
C ASN A 35 21.28 -3.87 2.64
N VAL A 36 22.22 -3.59 1.74
CA VAL A 36 21.96 -2.83 0.51
C VAL A 36 20.97 -3.53 -0.43
N ASN A 37 20.96 -4.85 -0.48
CA ASN A 37 20.05 -5.61 -1.35
C ASN A 37 18.60 -5.50 -0.87
N ASP A 38 18.39 -5.50 0.44
CA ASP A 38 17.06 -5.33 1.04
C ASP A 38 16.56 -3.92 0.71
N PHE A 39 17.41 -2.91 0.93
CA PHE A 39 17.10 -1.51 0.59
C PHE A 39 16.71 -1.35 -0.89
N ILE A 40 17.51 -1.88 -1.82
CA ILE A 40 17.21 -1.84 -3.26
C ILE A 40 15.89 -2.55 -3.57
N CYS A 41 15.62 -3.68 -2.91
CA CYS A 41 14.36 -4.41 -3.09
C CYS A 41 13.16 -3.56 -2.67
N PHE A 42 13.19 -2.90 -1.51
CA PHE A 42 12.10 -2.02 -1.06
C PHE A 42 11.92 -0.81 -1.99
N GLU A 43 13.00 -0.10 -2.30
CA GLU A 43 13.00 1.05 -3.22
C GLU A 43 12.38 0.67 -4.57
N SER A 44 12.78 -0.48 -5.14
CA SER A 44 12.28 -0.96 -6.43
C SER A 44 10.77 -1.26 -6.45
N GLN A 45 10.16 -1.45 -5.29
CA GLN A 45 8.75 -1.80 -5.12
C GLN A 45 7.87 -0.61 -4.73
N MET A 46 8.48 0.51 -4.29
CA MET A 46 7.73 1.73 -3.97
C MET A 46 7.05 2.27 -5.23
N ARG A 47 5.74 2.53 -5.12
CA ARG A 47 4.91 3.14 -6.17
C ARG A 47 4.10 4.27 -5.56
N GLY A 48 3.83 5.29 -6.37
CA GLY A 48 2.96 6.40 -5.97
C GLY A 48 1.47 6.03 -6.06
N GLY A 49 0.63 7.07 -6.08
CA GLY A 49 -0.81 6.91 -6.28
C GLY A 49 -1.14 6.26 -7.61
N ILE A 50 -2.19 5.42 -7.61
CA ILE A 50 -2.71 4.82 -8.84
C ILE A 50 -3.58 5.84 -9.57
N CYS A 51 -3.22 6.16 -10.81
CA CYS A 51 -4.06 6.92 -11.73
C CYS A 51 -4.40 6.02 -12.93
N PHE A 52 -5.69 5.74 -13.12
CA PHE A 52 -6.17 4.87 -14.18
C PHE A 52 -7.37 5.48 -14.89
N LEU A 53 -7.31 5.53 -16.22
CA LEU A 53 -8.42 5.97 -17.07
C LEU A 53 -8.91 4.80 -17.93
N GLY A 54 -9.95 4.10 -17.45
CA GLY A 54 -10.51 2.94 -18.15
C GLY A 54 -11.37 3.28 -19.37
N LYS A 55 -12.03 4.44 -19.37
CA LYS A 55 -12.87 4.92 -20.49
C LYS A 55 -12.59 6.38 -20.74
N ARG A 56 -12.25 6.73 -21.98
CA ARG A 56 -11.80 8.09 -22.36
C ARG A 56 -12.88 9.17 -22.18
N CYS A 57 -14.14 8.83 -22.41
CA CYS A 57 -15.25 9.76 -22.28
C CYS A 57 -16.52 9.01 -21.85
N SER A 58 -17.21 9.55 -20.85
CA SER A 58 -18.54 9.14 -20.44
C SER A 58 -19.40 10.38 -20.32
N LYS A 59 -20.61 10.35 -20.88
CA LYS A 59 -21.60 11.42 -20.77
C LYS A 59 -22.78 10.91 -19.96
N ALA A 60 -23.19 11.70 -18.96
CA ALA A 60 -24.37 11.43 -18.17
C ALA A 60 -25.64 11.64 -19.03
N ASN A 61 -26.65 10.79 -18.87
CA ASN A 61 -27.97 10.89 -19.50
C ASN A 61 -29.04 10.64 -18.43
N ASN A 62 -29.48 11.70 -17.77
CA ASN A 62 -30.52 11.64 -16.75
C ASN A 62 -31.31 12.95 -16.72
N PRO A 63 -32.51 13.00 -16.11
CA PRO A 63 -33.37 14.18 -16.13
C PRO A 63 -32.78 15.45 -15.48
N TYR A 64 -31.64 15.34 -14.80
CA TYR A 64 -30.99 16.46 -14.10
C TYR A 64 -29.92 17.17 -14.95
N VAL A 65 -29.67 16.73 -16.18
CA VAL A 65 -28.71 17.37 -17.11
C VAL A 65 -29.42 17.99 -18.31
N GLU A 66 -28.87 19.11 -18.84
CA GLU A 66 -29.50 19.90 -19.90
C GLU A 66 -29.71 19.11 -21.21
N ASP A 67 -28.76 18.26 -21.59
CA ASP A 67 -28.79 17.46 -22.82
C ASP A 67 -29.51 16.10 -22.68
N TYR A 68 -30.50 15.99 -21.79
CA TYR A 68 -31.18 14.73 -21.52
C TYR A 68 -31.97 14.21 -22.72
N ASP A 69 -31.70 12.97 -23.14
CA ASP A 69 -32.38 12.29 -24.23
C ASP A 69 -33.25 11.15 -23.67
N LYS A 70 -34.57 11.34 -23.75
CA LYS A 70 -35.59 10.36 -23.31
C LYS A 70 -35.54 9.05 -24.09
N ASN A 71 -34.95 9.02 -25.28
CA ASN A 71 -34.85 7.82 -26.12
C ASN A 71 -33.62 6.98 -25.79
N LYS A 72 -32.71 7.49 -24.94
CA LYS A 72 -31.50 6.78 -24.52
C LYS A 72 -31.66 6.23 -23.09
N PRO A 73 -30.97 5.13 -22.77
CA PRO A 73 -30.98 4.59 -21.40
C PRO A 73 -30.44 5.62 -20.42
N HIS A 74 -31.00 5.62 -19.21
CA HIS A 74 -30.54 6.50 -18.15
C HIS A 74 -29.16 6.06 -17.65
N ASN A 75 -28.28 7.02 -17.41
CA ASN A 75 -27.02 6.78 -16.73
C ASN A 75 -26.62 7.98 -15.85
N TYR A 76 -25.79 7.69 -14.85
CA TYR A 76 -25.29 8.65 -13.88
C TYR A 76 -23.78 8.49 -13.76
N ILE A 77 -23.09 9.60 -13.51
CA ILE A 77 -21.66 9.60 -13.21
C ILE A 77 -21.53 10.00 -11.75
N VAL A 78 -20.86 9.17 -10.97
CA VAL A 78 -20.65 9.40 -9.54
C VAL A 78 -19.15 9.52 -9.29
N ALA A 79 -18.75 10.55 -8.58
CA ALA A 79 -17.40 10.72 -8.08
C ALA A 79 -17.36 10.26 -6.62
N PHE A 80 -16.45 9.32 -6.32
CA PHE A 80 -16.16 8.89 -4.95
C PHE A 80 -14.76 9.35 -4.58
N ASP A 81 -14.62 9.88 -3.36
CA ASP A 81 -13.34 10.23 -2.78
C ASP A 81 -13.21 9.57 -1.40
N ALA A 82 -12.01 9.06 -1.11
CA ALA A 82 -11.73 8.40 0.15
C ALA A 82 -11.13 9.40 1.14
N ASN A 83 -11.86 9.69 2.21
CA ASN A 83 -11.40 10.57 3.28
C ASN A 83 -10.15 10.01 3.96
N ASN A 84 -9.03 10.73 3.86
CA ASN A 84 -7.76 10.36 4.49
C ASN A 84 -7.28 8.94 4.16
N LEU A 85 -7.20 8.61 2.85
CA LEU A 85 -6.80 7.30 2.37
C LEU A 85 -5.47 6.80 2.99
N TYR A 86 -4.42 7.64 2.97
CA TYR A 86 -3.13 7.25 3.55
C TYR A 86 -3.22 7.05 5.06
N GLY A 87 -3.94 7.90 5.80
CA GLY A 87 -4.11 7.72 7.24
C GLY A 87 -4.88 6.45 7.59
N TYR A 88 -5.87 6.06 6.78
CA TYR A 88 -6.56 4.78 6.94
C TYR A 88 -5.63 3.58 6.68
N VAL A 89 -4.79 3.66 5.64
CA VAL A 89 -3.80 2.60 5.35
C VAL A 89 -2.74 2.53 6.46
N MET A 90 -2.30 3.68 6.99
CA MET A 90 -1.37 3.75 8.12
C MET A 90 -1.95 3.23 9.44
N SER A 91 -3.27 3.06 9.54
CA SER A 91 -3.93 2.42 10.68
C SER A 91 -4.09 0.90 10.50
N GLN A 92 -3.70 0.35 9.35
CA GLN A 92 -3.65 -1.09 9.12
C GLN A 92 -2.28 -1.62 9.57
N PRO A 93 -2.12 -2.95 9.70
CA PRO A 93 -0.82 -3.55 9.94
C PRO A 93 0.22 -3.17 8.88
N LEU A 94 1.38 -2.73 9.33
CA LEU A 94 2.52 -2.36 8.50
C LEU A 94 3.77 -3.11 8.95
N ALA A 95 4.71 -3.33 8.03
CA ALA A 95 5.96 -4.01 8.33
C ALA A 95 6.90 -3.07 9.12
N VAL A 96 7.37 -3.52 10.29
CA VAL A 96 8.20 -2.74 11.22
C VAL A 96 9.62 -3.27 11.35
N GLY A 97 9.83 -4.57 11.10
CA GLY A 97 11.14 -5.20 11.21
C GLY A 97 11.17 -6.69 10.88
N ASN A 98 12.14 -7.39 11.47
CA ASN A 98 12.50 -8.79 11.27
C ASN A 98 12.48 -9.25 9.80
N PHE A 99 13.09 -8.46 8.94
CA PHE A 99 13.15 -8.74 7.52
C PHE A 99 14.03 -9.95 7.21
N SER A 100 13.50 -10.96 6.48
CA SER A 100 14.23 -12.19 6.17
C SER A 100 13.77 -12.82 4.86
N TRP A 101 14.70 -13.08 3.95
CA TRP A 101 14.40 -13.80 2.71
C TRP A 101 13.98 -15.24 3.00
N LEU A 102 12.96 -15.73 2.29
CA LEU A 102 12.61 -17.14 2.32
C LEU A 102 13.69 -17.97 1.63
N THR A 103 13.95 -19.15 2.19
CA THR A 103 14.79 -20.16 1.56
C THR A 103 14.12 -20.72 0.29
N PRO A 104 14.89 -21.31 -0.65
CA PRO A 104 14.31 -21.91 -1.85
C PRO A 104 13.25 -22.98 -1.56
N GLU A 105 13.38 -23.71 -0.46
CA GLU A 105 12.43 -24.74 -0.02
C GLU A 105 11.12 -24.11 0.48
N GLU A 106 11.21 -23.08 1.32
CA GLU A 106 10.04 -22.32 1.79
C GLU A 106 9.32 -21.62 0.63
N VAL A 107 10.05 -21.15 -0.39
CA VAL A 107 9.44 -20.55 -1.59
C VAL A 107 8.63 -21.57 -2.39
N LEU A 108 9.03 -22.85 -2.41
CA LEU A 108 8.31 -23.90 -3.12
C LEU A 108 7.01 -24.30 -2.41
N ASP A 109 7.01 -24.28 -1.07
CA ASP A 109 5.84 -24.56 -0.24
C ASP A 109 4.97 -23.33 0.02
N PHE A 110 5.45 -22.14 -0.40
CA PHE A 110 4.76 -20.88 -0.14
C PHE A 110 3.43 -20.77 -0.90
N ASN A 111 2.35 -20.64 -0.14
CA ASN A 111 1.03 -20.31 -0.65
C ASN A 111 0.46 -19.08 0.08
N VAL A 112 0.29 -17.99 -0.66
CA VAL A 112 -0.21 -16.70 -0.15
C VAL A 112 -1.61 -16.80 0.47
N PHE A 113 -2.42 -17.78 0.05
CA PHE A 113 -3.80 -17.91 0.51
C PHE A 113 -3.93 -18.57 1.89
N ASP A 114 -2.84 -19.13 2.41
CA ASP A 114 -2.83 -19.77 3.73
C ASP A 114 -2.72 -18.74 4.87
N TYR A 115 -2.41 -17.48 4.54
CA TYR A 115 -2.25 -16.39 5.49
C TYR A 115 -3.46 -15.45 5.46
N GLY A 116 -4.00 -15.18 6.65
CA GLY A 116 -5.11 -14.24 6.83
C GLY A 116 -4.68 -12.77 6.67
N LYS A 117 -5.65 -11.86 6.49
CA LYS A 117 -5.39 -10.42 6.37
C LYS A 117 -4.68 -9.82 7.60
N ASN A 118 -5.02 -10.33 8.79
CA ASN A 118 -4.42 -9.91 10.06
C ASN A 118 -3.39 -10.94 10.53
N SER A 119 -2.76 -11.63 9.59
CA SER A 119 -1.66 -12.53 9.89
C SER A 119 -0.50 -11.73 10.43
N ASP A 120 -0.10 -12.12 11.62
CA ASP A 120 1.16 -11.87 12.28
C ASP A 120 2.39 -11.77 11.35
N VAL A 121 2.43 -12.47 10.22
CA VAL A 121 3.52 -12.37 9.22
C VAL A 121 3.03 -11.74 7.91
N GLY A 122 3.84 -10.84 7.35
CA GLY A 122 3.64 -10.20 6.06
C GLY A 122 4.61 -10.70 4.98
N PHE A 123 4.20 -10.62 3.72
CA PHE A 123 5.01 -11.08 2.59
C PHE A 123 5.09 -10.01 1.50
N ILE A 124 6.30 -9.80 1.00
CA ILE A 124 6.57 -9.01 -0.19
C ILE A 124 6.95 -9.97 -1.32
N VAL A 125 6.12 -10.00 -2.35
CA VAL A 125 6.21 -11.01 -3.40
C VAL A 125 6.52 -10.37 -4.73
N GLU A 126 7.73 -10.60 -5.24
CA GLU A 126 8.06 -10.31 -6.63
C GLU A 126 7.70 -11.52 -7.48
N SER A 127 6.78 -11.35 -8.43
CA SER A 127 6.41 -12.40 -9.37
C SER A 127 6.55 -11.94 -10.81
N LYS A 128 7.16 -12.79 -11.63
CA LYS A 128 7.18 -12.59 -13.09
C LYS A 128 5.94 -13.23 -13.70
N ARG A 129 5.12 -12.42 -14.35
CA ARG A 129 3.97 -12.91 -15.12
C ARG A 129 4.35 -13.02 -16.59
N THR A 130 4.59 -14.24 -17.07
CA THR A 130 4.71 -14.52 -18.51
C THR A 130 3.32 -14.72 -19.11
N SER A 131 2.93 -13.79 -19.99
CA SER A 131 1.64 -13.86 -20.68
C SER A 131 1.68 -14.86 -21.84
N THR A 132 1.53 -16.16 -21.54
CA THR A 132 1.12 -17.18 -22.52
C THR A 132 0.66 -18.45 -21.79
N LYS A 133 -0.67 -18.56 -21.59
CA LYS A 133 -1.49 -19.76 -21.29
C LYS A 133 -1.05 -20.81 -20.24
N ASN A 134 0.16 -20.78 -19.70
CA ASN A 134 0.62 -21.60 -18.59
C ASN A 134 1.30 -20.66 -17.58
N LYS A 135 0.57 -20.36 -16.50
CA LYS A 135 1.04 -19.49 -15.42
C LYS A 135 2.17 -20.21 -14.68
N ARG A 136 3.42 -19.94 -15.05
CA ARG A 136 4.57 -20.20 -14.18
C ARG A 136 4.89 -18.91 -13.45
N PHE A 137 4.62 -18.89 -12.15
CA PHE A 137 5.11 -17.86 -11.26
C PHE A 137 6.56 -18.21 -10.94
N SER A 138 7.52 -17.38 -11.34
CA SER A 138 8.81 -17.38 -10.67
C SER A 138 8.68 -16.38 -9.52
N THR A 139 8.55 -16.91 -8.32
CA THR A 139 8.43 -16.11 -7.10
C THR A 139 9.84 -15.82 -6.59
N ARG A 140 10.20 -14.54 -6.46
CA ARG A 140 11.22 -14.13 -5.51
C ARG A 140 10.46 -13.58 -4.31
N THR A 141 10.33 -14.40 -3.28
CA THR A 141 9.58 -14.06 -2.07
C THR A 141 10.54 -13.43 -1.07
N GLY A 142 10.35 -12.14 -0.77
CA GLY A 142 10.88 -11.53 0.44
C GLY A 142 9.80 -11.64 1.52
N ALA A 143 9.89 -12.59 2.43
CA ALA A 143 9.03 -12.59 3.61
C ALA A 143 9.55 -11.55 4.60
N LEU A 144 8.66 -10.90 5.36
CA LEU A 144 9.05 -9.89 6.34
C LEU A 144 8.27 -10.17 7.63
N ASN A 145 8.99 -10.52 8.70
CA ASN A 145 8.36 -11.00 9.93
C ASN A 145 7.83 -9.87 10.82
N HIS A 146 6.64 -10.14 11.35
CA HIS A 146 6.03 -9.68 12.59
C HIS A 146 5.64 -8.22 12.88
N HIS A 147 4.37 -8.17 13.30
CA HIS A 147 3.39 -7.14 13.62
C HIS A 147 3.62 -6.27 14.87
N ILE A 148 2.78 -5.22 14.97
CA ILE A 148 1.99 -4.88 16.18
C ILE A 148 0.56 -5.39 15.95
#